data_AF-A0A240UFQ3-F1
#
_entry.id   AF-A0A240UFQ3-F1
#
_cell.length_a   1.000
_cell.length_b   1.000
_cell.length_c   1.000
_cell.angle_alpha   90.00
_cell.angle_beta   90.00
_cell.angle_gamma   90.00
#
_symmetry.space_group_name_H-M   'P 1'
#
loop_
_entity.id
_entity.type
_entity.pdbx_description
1 polymer ?
#
loop_
_entity_poly.entity_id
_entity_poly.type
_entity_poly.pdbx_seq_one_letter_code
_entity_poly.pdbx_strand_id
1 'polypeptide(L)'
;MASRSDQRTPAGASTPQQAASQPITPELRQWIADQAGAGCSAPDLLQSLRAAGWADDVATQALAQVLQAPAENSPQARRPPRASAVPAPLLADSPPFLDAGDRQVSVLLTLTHPRLVVFGNLLGPDECDALIAAAAPRMARSLTVATQTGGEEINDHRTSDGMFFQRGESPLIERIEERIARLLNWPIENGEGLQVLHYRPGAEYKPHYDYFDPAEPGTPTIVRRGGQRVGTLVIYLNTPEKGGGTVFPDAQLEVAPQRGNAVFFSYALPEPSTRTLHGGAPVIAGDKWIATKWLRQREFT
;
A
#
# COMPACT_ATOMS: atom_id res chain seq x y z
N MET A 1 90.92 -15.96 -47.09
CA MET A 1 89.94 -17.04 -47.37
C MET A 1 88.93 -17.03 -46.23
N ALA A 2 87.84 -16.27 -46.37
CA ALA A 2 86.53 -16.70 -46.87
C ALA A 2 85.75 -17.53 -45.84
N SER A 3 84.77 -16.90 -45.16
CA SER A 3 83.33 -17.18 -45.39
C SER A 3 82.42 -16.82 -44.20
N ARG A 4 81.20 -16.39 -44.57
CA ARG A 4 79.92 -16.34 -43.82
C ARG A 4 79.54 -15.07 -43.05
N SER A 5 78.83 -14.24 -43.82
CA SER A 5 77.56 -13.57 -43.51
C SER A 5 76.64 -14.33 -42.56
N ASP A 6 75.98 -13.60 -41.65
CA ASP A 6 74.64 -13.91 -41.17
C ASP A 6 73.84 -12.62 -41.01
N GLN A 7 72.69 -12.55 -41.69
CA GLN A 7 71.73 -11.45 -41.66
C GLN A 7 70.74 -11.66 -40.51
N ARG A 8 70.47 -10.61 -39.72
CA ARG A 8 69.17 -10.43 -39.07
C ARG A 8 68.66 -9.01 -39.31
N THR A 9 67.63 -8.95 -40.13
CA THR A 9 66.71 -7.84 -40.37
C THR A 9 66.06 -7.39 -39.06
N PRO A 10 65.89 -6.08 -38.77
CA PRO A 10 64.98 -5.66 -37.71
C PRO A 10 63.54 -5.88 -38.20
N ALA A 11 62.78 -6.61 -37.40
CA ALA A 11 61.35 -6.82 -37.57
C ALA A 11 60.63 -5.46 -37.60
N GLY A 12 59.71 -5.33 -38.56
CA GLY A 12 58.85 -4.15 -38.69
C GLY A 12 58.10 -3.88 -37.38
N ALA A 13 58.10 -2.62 -36.97
CA ALA A 13 57.22 -2.13 -35.94
C ALA A 13 55.77 -2.30 -36.43
N SER A 14 55.06 -3.25 -35.84
CA SER A 14 53.62 -3.40 -35.98
C SER A 14 52.96 -2.20 -35.32
N THR A 15 52.41 -1.30 -36.13
CA THR A 15 51.51 -0.23 -35.69
C THR A 15 50.37 -0.86 -34.84
N PRO A 16 50.06 -0.35 -33.65
CA PRO A 16 48.90 -0.82 -32.90
C PRO A 16 47.65 -0.51 -33.74
N GLN A 17 46.94 -1.57 -34.10
CA GLN A 17 45.64 -1.50 -34.76
C GLN A 17 44.71 -0.72 -33.81
N GLN A 18 44.39 0.52 -34.20
CA GLN A 18 43.40 1.34 -33.50
C GLN A 18 42.13 0.51 -33.37
N ALA A 19 41.76 0.15 -32.14
CA ALA A 19 40.48 -0.45 -31.85
C ALA A 19 39.41 0.50 -32.39
N ALA A 20 38.58 -0.01 -33.30
CA ALA A 20 37.46 0.76 -33.84
C ALA A 20 36.62 1.23 -32.66
N SER A 21 36.47 2.55 -32.50
CA SER A 21 35.57 3.11 -31.50
C SER A 21 34.18 2.56 -31.77
N GLN A 22 33.63 1.78 -30.84
CA GLN A 22 32.25 1.29 -30.90
C GLN A 22 31.36 2.31 -30.18
N PRO A 23 30.74 3.28 -30.88
CA PRO A 23 29.91 4.28 -30.22
C PRO A 23 28.68 3.62 -29.59
N ILE A 24 28.34 4.02 -28.37
CA ILE A 24 27.12 3.59 -27.68
C ILE A 24 25.93 4.34 -28.29
N THR A 25 25.34 3.76 -29.35
CA THR A 25 24.24 4.38 -30.10
C THR A 25 22.90 4.34 -29.35
N PRO A 26 21.93 5.19 -29.71
CA PRO A 26 20.58 5.13 -29.15
C PRO A 26 19.90 3.76 -29.34
N GLU A 27 20.12 3.09 -30.46
CA GLU A 27 19.53 1.78 -30.78
C GLU A 27 20.08 0.69 -29.85
N LEU A 28 21.39 0.74 -29.54
CA LEU A 28 22.00 -0.16 -28.57
C LEU A 28 21.42 0.06 -27.17
N ARG A 29 21.25 1.33 -26.77
CA ARG A 29 20.66 1.68 -25.47
C ARG A 29 19.22 1.17 -25.36
N GLN A 30 18.43 1.34 -26.43
CA GLN A 30 17.05 0.86 -26.49
C GLN A 30 17.00 -0.67 -26.40
N TRP A 31 17.86 -1.38 -27.14
CA TRP A 31 17.94 -2.83 -27.07
C TRP A 31 18.29 -3.32 -25.65
N ILE A 32 19.27 -2.69 -24.98
CA ILE A 32 19.63 -3.03 -23.59
C ILE A 32 18.43 -2.78 -22.65
N ALA A 33 17.72 -1.66 -22.81
CA ALA A 33 16.55 -1.32 -21.99
C ALA A 33 15.40 -2.32 -22.19
N ASP A 34 15.12 -2.72 -23.43
CA ASP A 34 14.06 -3.68 -23.76
C ASP A 34 14.35 -5.06 -23.17
N GLN A 35 15.59 -5.54 -23.27
CA GLN A 35 15.98 -6.84 -22.72
C GLN A 35 16.02 -6.84 -21.18
N ALA A 36 16.49 -5.75 -20.56
CA ALA A 36 16.40 -5.58 -19.11
C ALA A 36 14.94 -5.52 -18.63
N GLY A 37 14.06 -4.83 -19.37
CA GLY A 37 12.62 -4.79 -19.10
C GLY A 37 11.92 -6.14 -19.28
N ALA A 38 12.45 -7.01 -20.13
CA ALA A 38 12.00 -8.40 -20.30
C ALA A 38 12.54 -9.36 -19.22
N GLY A 39 13.32 -8.86 -18.25
CA GLY A 39 13.83 -9.64 -17.10
C GLY A 39 15.20 -10.30 -17.32
N CYS A 40 15.93 -9.96 -18.38
CA CYS A 40 17.29 -10.46 -18.59
C CYS A 40 18.27 -9.86 -17.57
N SER A 41 19.13 -10.69 -17.00
CA SER A 41 20.10 -10.23 -16.00
C SER A 41 21.27 -9.47 -16.64
N ALA A 42 21.87 -8.55 -15.89
CA ALA A 42 23.05 -7.78 -16.35
C ALA A 42 24.21 -8.67 -16.86
N PRO A 43 24.57 -9.80 -16.21
CA PRO A 43 25.54 -10.75 -16.74
C PRO A 43 25.17 -11.33 -18.11
N ASP A 44 23.90 -11.68 -18.33
CA ASP A 44 23.42 -12.27 -19.59
C ASP A 44 23.46 -11.26 -20.75
N LEU A 45 23.14 -9.99 -20.45
CA LEU A 45 23.24 -8.90 -21.41
C LEU A 45 24.68 -8.62 -21.82
N LEU A 46 25.62 -8.61 -20.85
CA LEU A 46 27.05 -8.46 -21.14
C LEU A 46 27.57 -9.62 -21.99
N GLN A 47 27.16 -10.85 -21.67
CA GLN A 47 27.52 -12.02 -22.46
C GLN A 47 27.00 -11.92 -23.90
N SER A 48 25.76 -11.43 -24.08
CA SER A 48 25.15 -11.25 -25.40
C SER A 48 25.86 -10.17 -26.22
N LEU A 49 26.26 -9.06 -25.60
CA LEU A 49 27.03 -7.99 -26.25
C LEU A 49 28.43 -8.48 -26.65
N ARG A 50 29.12 -9.23 -25.78
CA ARG A 50 30.41 -9.85 -26.10
C ARG A 50 30.30 -10.82 -27.27
N ALA A 51 29.26 -11.66 -27.29
CA ALA A 51 29.00 -12.59 -28.39
C ALA A 51 28.71 -11.87 -29.72
N ALA A 52 28.13 -10.67 -29.65
CA ALA A 52 27.92 -9.78 -30.79
C ALA A 52 29.16 -8.96 -31.19
N GLY A 53 30.31 -9.18 -30.53
CA GLY A 53 31.59 -8.55 -30.88
C GLY A 53 31.83 -7.18 -30.23
N TRP A 54 31.07 -6.82 -29.19
CA TRP A 54 31.33 -5.60 -28.42
C TRP A 54 32.53 -5.78 -27.49
N ALA A 55 33.38 -4.76 -27.43
CA ALA A 55 34.46 -4.67 -26.47
C ALA A 55 33.90 -4.59 -25.04
N ASP A 56 34.62 -5.20 -24.10
CA ASP A 56 34.10 -5.43 -22.74
C ASP A 56 33.83 -4.14 -21.95
N ASP A 57 34.74 -3.18 -22.11
CA ASP A 57 34.65 -1.83 -21.53
C ASP A 57 33.46 -1.05 -22.10
N VAL A 58 33.24 -1.12 -23.42
CA VAL A 58 32.12 -0.46 -24.10
C VAL A 58 30.78 -1.09 -23.70
N ALA A 59 30.70 -2.43 -23.64
CA ALA A 59 29.50 -3.14 -23.22
C ALA A 59 29.12 -2.83 -21.75
N THR A 60 30.12 -2.80 -20.87
CA THR A 60 29.94 -2.44 -19.45
C THR A 60 29.49 -1.00 -19.29
N GLN A 61 30.09 -0.07 -20.04
CA GLN A 61 29.72 1.33 -20.02
C GLN A 61 28.30 1.56 -20.58
N ALA A 62 27.91 0.88 -21.66
CA ALA A 62 26.57 0.96 -22.23
C ALA A 62 25.52 0.46 -21.24
N LEU A 63 25.77 -0.67 -20.58
CA LEU A 63 24.86 -1.24 -19.59
C LEU A 63 24.74 -0.34 -18.35
N ALA A 64 25.85 0.19 -17.83
CA ALA A 64 25.82 1.13 -16.71
C ALA A 64 25.05 2.41 -17.07
N GLN A 65 25.23 2.96 -18.27
CA GLN A 65 24.50 4.15 -18.71
C GLN A 65 22.99 3.91 -18.83
N VAL A 66 22.55 2.71 -19.22
CA VAL A 66 21.13 2.39 -19.37
C VAL A 66 20.49 2.03 -18.04
N LEU A 67 21.17 1.26 -17.19
CA LEU A 67 20.65 0.86 -15.88
C LEU A 67 20.70 1.98 -14.83
N GLN A 68 21.59 2.96 -14.99
CA GLN A 68 21.70 4.13 -14.11
C GLN A 68 21.03 5.38 -14.68
N ALA A 69 20.62 5.39 -15.96
CA ALA A 69 19.84 6.51 -16.49
C ALA A 69 18.49 6.57 -15.76
N PRO A 70 18.10 7.74 -15.22
CA PRO A 70 16.72 7.92 -14.78
C PRO A 70 15.83 7.65 -15.98
N ALA A 71 14.74 6.90 -15.78
CA ALA A 71 13.79 6.52 -16.81
C ALA A 71 13.07 7.77 -17.36
N GLU A 72 13.77 8.59 -18.14
CA GLU A 72 13.30 9.92 -18.53
C GLU A 72 12.67 9.96 -19.92
N ASN A 73 12.69 8.88 -20.71
CA ASN A 73 12.08 8.89 -22.04
C ASN A 73 11.37 7.58 -22.44
N SER A 74 10.56 7.04 -21.54
CA SER A 74 9.44 6.17 -21.94
C SER A 74 8.19 7.02 -22.10
N PRO A 75 7.42 6.94 -23.20
CA PRO A 75 6.11 7.59 -23.32
C PRO A 75 5.07 7.06 -22.31
N GLN A 76 5.47 6.08 -21.48
CA GLN A 76 4.74 5.54 -20.34
C GLN A 76 5.43 5.80 -19.00
N ALA A 77 6.33 6.80 -18.90
CA ALA A 77 6.75 7.32 -17.60
C ALA A 77 5.51 7.88 -16.90
N ARG A 78 4.85 7.01 -16.12
CA ARG A 78 3.73 7.36 -15.25
C ARG A 78 4.22 8.55 -14.44
N ARG A 79 3.60 9.71 -14.64
CA ARG A 79 3.78 10.85 -13.72
C ARG A 79 3.72 10.26 -12.31
N PRO A 80 4.68 10.58 -11.42
CA PRO A 80 4.62 10.07 -10.06
C PRO A 80 3.22 10.35 -9.52
N PRO A 81 2.52 9.35 -8.95
CA PRO A 81 1.17 9.52 -8.48
C PRO A 81 1.16 10.72 -7.53
N ARG A 82 0.29 11.70 -7.82
CA ARG A 82 0.14 12.85 -6.92
C ARG A 82 -0.45 12.34 -5.62
N ALA A 83 0.21 12.65 -4.51
CA ALA A 83 -0.30 12.35 -3.18
C ALA A 83 -1.72 12.92 -3.05
N SER A 84 -2.66 12.06 -2.63
CA SER A 84 -4.03 12.48 -2.33
C SER A 84 -4.05 13.29 -1.06
N ALA A 85 -4.98 14.25 -0.97
CA ALA A 85 -5.38 14.76 0.33
C ALA A 85 -5.90 13.59 1.18
N VAL A 86 -5.57 13.60 2.47
CA VAL A 86 -5.89 12.54 3.41
C VAL A 86 -6.62 13.11 4.63
N PRO A 87 -7.54 12.37 5.26
CA PRO A 87 -8.20 12.77 6.50
C PRO A 87 -7.18 13.14 7.57
N ALA A 88 -7.39 14.23 8.30
CA ALA A 88 -6.41 14.79 9.21
C ALA A 88 -7.02 15.25 10.54
N PRO A 89 -6.92 14.44 11.61
CA PRO A 89 -7.23 14.94 12.95
C PRO A 89 -6.31 16.11 13.32
N LEU A 90 -6.83 17.08 14.06
CA LEU A 90 -6.12 18.30 14.48
C LEU A 90 -5.14 18.01 15.62
N LEU A 91 -3.98 17.43 15.29
CA LEU A 91 -2.97 16.99 16.25
C LEU A 91 -1.85 18.02 16.51
N ALA A 92 -1.98 19.25 15.98
CA ALA A 92 -1.04 20.32 16.26
C ALA A 92 -0.97 20.59 17.77
N ASP A 93 0.23 20.80 18.30
CA ASP A 93 0.51 21.00 19.73
C ASP A 93 0.20 19.78 20.63
N SER A 94 0.10 18.58 20.03
CA SER A 94 -0.03 17.30 20.74
C SER A 94 -1.16 17.27 21.79
N PRO A 95 -2.41 17.58 21.39
CA PRO A 95 -3.52 17.64 22.33
C PRO A 95 -3.83 16.24 22.85
N PRO A 96 -4.03 16.05 24.16
CA PRO A 96 -4.43 14.77 24.73
C PRO A 96 -5.89 14.41 24.39
N PHE A 97 -6.70 15.39 23.99
CA PHE A 97 -8.12 15.22 23.66
C PHE A 97 -8.48 16.01 22.41
N LEU A 98 -9.38 15.45 21.60
CA LEU A 98 -10.00 16.09 20.45
C LEU A 98 -11.51 16.23 20.69
N ASP A 99 -12.05 17.39 20.32
CA ASP A 99 -13.50 17.63 20.35
C ASP A 99 -14.16 17.06 19.09
N ALA A 100 -14.92 15.97 19.26
CA ALA A 100 -15.66 15.34 18.19
C ALA A 100 -17.12 15.83 18.10
N GLY A 101 -17.45 16.94 18.78
CA GLY A 101 -18.73 17.64 18.71
C GLY A 101 -19.68 17.24 19.84
N ASP A 102 -19.96 15.95 19.96
CA ASP A 102 -20.84 15.41 21.00
C ASP A 102 -20.07 14.73 22.15
N ARG A 103 -18.75 14.58 22.02
CA ARG A 103 -17.86 14.04 23.06
C ARG A 103 -16.40 14.44 22.86
N GLN A 104 -15.62 14.30 23.93
CA GLN A 104 -14.16 14.34 23.87
C GLN A 104 -13.58 12.94 23.60
N VAL A 105 -12.67 12.88 22.63
CA VAL A 105 -11.96 11.66 22.21
C VAL A 105 -10.49 11.80 22.62
N SER A 106 -9.95 10.83 23.35
CA SER A 106 -8.56 10.86 23.80
C SER A 106 -7.61 10.48 22.67
N VAL A 107 -6.45 11.12 22.59
CA VAL A 107 -5.33 10.69 21.73
C VAL A 107 -4.39 9.83 22.55
N LEU A 108 -4.37 8.53 22.29
CA LEU A 108 -3.61 7.55 23.08
C LEU A 108 -2.20 7.30 22.52
N LEU A 109 -2.06 7.37 21.20
CA LEU A 109 -0.79 7.16 20.50
C LEU A 109 -0.85 7.85 19.14
N THR A 110 0.28 8.42 18.70
CA THR A 110 0.45 8.96 17.35
C THR A 110 1.77 8.45 16.75
N LEU A 111 1.71 7.98 15.51
CA LEU A 111 2.87 7.66 14.68
C LEU A 111 2.87 8.57 13.45
N THR A 112 4.06 9.04 13.09
CA THR A 112 4.24 9.84 11.87
C THR A 112 4.33 8.94 10.64
N HIS A 113 4.95 7.76 10.77
CA HIS A 113 5.14 6.82 9.68
C HIS A 113 5.05 5.35 10.17
N PRO A 114 4.00 4.60 9.82
CA PRO A 114 2.81 5.03 9.06
C PRO A 114 2.08 6.17 9.78
N ARG A 115 1.28 6.94 9.03
CA ARG A 115 0.44 7.98 9.62
C ARG A 115 -0.74 7.33 10.33
N LEU A 116 -0.60 7.17 11.65
CA LEU A 116 -1.51 6.39 12.49
C LEU A 116 -1.78 7.10 13.81
N VAL A 117 -3.01 7.00 14.30
CA VAL A 117 -3.45 7.53 15.58
C VAL A 117 -4.32 6.49 16.27
N VAL A 118 -4.10 6.25 17.56
CA VAL A 118 -5.00 5.46 18.40
C VAL A 118 -5.86 6.41 19.21
N PHE A 119 -7.17 6.28 19.08
CA PHE A 119 -8.16 7.07 19.76
C PHE A 119 -8.79 6.28 20.91
N GLY A 120 -8.93 6.93 22.05
CA GLY A 120 -9.67 6.44 23.20
C GLY A 120 -11.05 7.09 23.28
N ASN A 121 -12.04 6.37 23.81
CA ASN A 121 -13.36 6.95 24.08
C ASN A 121 -14.03 7.54 22.81
N LEU A 122 -13.90 6.88 21.66
CA LEU A 122 -14.57 7.28 20.42
C LEU A 122 -16.06 6.93 20.46
N LEU A 123 -16.38 5.71 20.91
CA LEU A 123 -17.76 5.26 21.13
C LEU A 123 -18.00 4.99 22.61
N GLY A 124 -19.24 5.22 23.05
CA GLY A 124 -19.68 4.87 24.40
C GLY A 124 -20.01 3.39 24.45
N PRO A 125 -20.00 2.78 25.65
CA PRO A 125 -20.44 1.40 25.80
C PRO A 125 -21.81 1.15 25.13
N ASP A 126 -22.81 1.97 25.40
CA ASP A 126 -24.16 1.79 24.86
C ASP A 126 -24.22 1.90 23.33
N GLU A 127 -23.39 2.75 22.73
CA GLU A 127 -23.31 2.87 21.26
C GLU A 127 -22.68 1.64 20.63
N CYS A 128 -21.65 1.06 21.27
CA CYS A 128 -21.07 -0.19 20.82
C CYS A 128 -22.09 -1.34 20.86
N ASP A 129 -22.84 -1.46 21.97
CA ASP A 129 -23.83 -2.53 22.12
C ASP A 129 -24.99 -2.34 21.13
N ALA A 130 -25.44 -1.09 20.92
CA ALA A 130 -26.48 -0.78 19.95
C ALA A 130 -26.04 -1.07 18.50
N LEU A 131 -24.79 -0.79 18.14
CA LEU A 131 -24.24 -1.15 16.82
C LEU A 131 -24.19 -2.66 16.62
N ILE A 132 -23.71 -3.41 17.63
CA ILE A 132 -23.66 -4.88 17.56
C ILE A 132 -25.08 -5.44 17.42
N ALA A 133 -26.03 -4.98 18.23
CA ALA A 133 -27.41 -5.44 18.19
C ALA A 133 -28.09 -5.18 16.84
N ALA A 134 -27.84 -4.02 16.23
CA ALA A 134 -28.37 -3.67 14.91
C ALA A 134 -27.72 -4.48 13.77
N ALA A 135 -26.44 -4.83 13.90
CA ALA A 135 -25.70 -5.57 12.89
C ALA A 135 -25.93 -7.10 12.95
N ALA A 136 -26.01 -7.66 14.15
CA ALA A 136 -26.10 -9.11 14.42
C ALA A 136 -27.12 -9.87 13.54
N PRO A 137 -28.38 -9.43 13.34
CA PRO A 137 -29.35 -10.17 12.54
C PRO A 137 -29.05 -10.15 11.03
N ARG A 138 -28.10 -9.32 10.57
CA ARG A 138 -27.74 -9.14 9.15
C ARG A 138 -26.37 -9.71 8.80
N MET A 139 -25.68 -10.34 9.76
CA MET A 139 -24.34 -10.86 9.56
C MET A 139 -24.35 -12.04 8.58
N ALA A 140 -23.49 -11.95 7.57
CA ALA A 140 -23.24 -13.03 6.63
C ALA A 140 -21.74 -13.26 6.50
N ARG A 141 -21.32 -14.35 5.87
CA ARG A 141 -19.90 -14.61 5.61
C ARG A 141 -19.27 -13.40 4.89
N SER A 142 -18.18 -12.86 5.43
CA SER A 142 -17.53 -11.67 4.84
C SER A 142 -17.00 -11.96 3.44
N LEU A 143 -17.24 -11.03 2.53
CA LEU A 143 -16.66 -10.99 1.19
C LEU A 143 -15.52 -9.95 1.14
N THR A 144 -14.58 -10.12 0.20
CA THR A 144 -13.60 -9.10 -0.19
C THR A 144 -13.90 -8.60 -1.59
N VAL A 145 -13.37 -7.43 -1.94
CA VAL A 145 -13.46 -6.94 -3.32
C VAL A 145 -12.55 -7.80 -4.20
N ALA A 146 -13.12 -8.45 -5.21
CA ALA A 146 -12.38 -9.22 -6.19
C ALA A 146 -11.57 -8.25 -7.06
N THR A 147 -10.26 -8.21 -6.87
CA THR A 147 -9.39 -7.20 -7.52
C THR A 147 -9.32 -7.36 -9.04
N GLN A 148 -9.57 -8.56 -9.54
CA GLN A 148 -9.56 -8.88 -10.98
C GLN A 148 -10.84 -8.44 -11.71
N THR A 149 -12.00 -8.55 -11.07
CA THR A 149 -13.31 -8.32 -11.69
C THR A 149 -13.99 -7.05 -11.19
N GLY A 150 -13.54 -6.51 -10.06
CA GLY A 150 -14.20 -5.42 -9.33
C GLY A 150 -15.47 -5.83 -8.59
N GLY A 151 -15.80 -7.13 -8.54
CA GLY A 151 -16.95 -7.69 -7.83
C GLY A 151 -16.65 -8.03 -6.36
N GLU A 152 -17.49 -8.89 -5.76
CA GLU A 152 -17.27 -9.44 -4.41
C GLU A 152 -16.91 -10.92 -4.50
N GLU A 153 -15.96 -11.39 -3.69
CA GLU A 153 -15.55 -12.80 -3.62
C GLU A 153 -15.41 -13.28 -2.17
N ILE A 154 -15.68 -14.57 -1.95
CA ILE A 154 -15.36 -15.24 -0.68
C ILE A 154 -13.84 -15.42 -0.64
N ASN A 155 -13.21 -14.90 0.41
CA ASN A 155 -11.77 -14.93 0.56
C ASN A 155 -11.38 -15.75 1.79
N ASP A 156 -10.60 -16.82 1.57
CA ASP A 156 -10.09 -17.68 2.64
C ASP A 156 -9.18 -16.92 3.63
N HIS A 157 -8.62 -15.77 3.21
CA HIS A 157 -7.77 -14.92 4.02
C HIS A 157 -8.55 -14.01 4.99
N ARG A 158 -9.88 -13.93 4.89
CA ARG A 158 -10.76 -13.19 5.80
C ARG A 158 -11.82 -14.13 6.37
N THR A 159 -11.67 -14.50 7.64
CA THR A 159 -12.52 -15.53 8.25
C THR A 159 -13.64 -15.01 9.15
N SER A 160 -14.02 -13.73 9.01
CA SER A 160 -15.13 -13.09 9.73
C SER A 160 -16.51 -13.27 9.09
N ASP A 161 -17.54 -12.96 9.88
CA ASP A 161 -18.86 -12.57 9.37
C ASP A 161 -18.93 -11.04 9.34
N GLY A 162 -19.71 -10.45 8.42
CA GLY A 162 -19.84 -9.01 8.30
C GLY A 162 -21.11 -8.55 7.59
N MET A 163 -21.38 -7.25 7.73
CA MET A 163 -22.48 -6.55 7.09
C MET A 163 -22.13 -5.06 6.92
N PHE A 164 -22.89 -4.35 6.08
CA PHE A 164 -22.77 -2.91 5.91
C PHE A 164 -24.06 -2.20 6.32
N PHE A 165 -23.91 -1.10 7.04
CA PHE A 165 -24.93 -0.06 7.14
C PHE A 165 -24.84 0.88 5.95
N GLN A 166 -25.96 1.41 5.48
CA GLN A 166 -25.97 2.57 4.60
C GLN A 166 -25.55 3.84 5.37
N ARG A 167 -25.01 4.83 4.66
CA ARG A 167 -24.69 6.14 5.26
C ARG A 167 -25.99 6.77 5.78
N GLY A 168 -25.99 7.23 7.03
CA GLY A 168 -27.18 7.79 7.69
C GLY A 168 -28.36 6.81 7.83
N GLU A 169 -28.13 5.49 7.83
CA GLU A 169 -29.23 4.49 7.85
C GLU A 169 -30.14 4.62 9.08
N SER A 170 -29.61 5.10 10.20
CA SER A 170 -30.38 5.39 11.42
C SER A 170 -29.77 6.56 12.19
N PRO A 171 -30.49 7.15 13.16
CA PRO A 171 -29.95 8.23 13.99
C PRO A 171 -28.67 7.85 14.74
N LEU A 172 -28.48 6.56 15.07
CA LEU A 172 -27.24 6.08 15.68
C LEU A 172 -26.07 6.17 14.69
N ILE A 173 -26.28 5.68 13.46
CA ILE A 173 -25.27 5.68 12.41
C ILE A 173 -24.91 7.11 12.02
N GLU A 174 -25.91 7.97 11.82
CA GLU A 174 -25.73 9.38 11.49
C GLU A 174 -24.85 10.11 12.52
N ARG A 175 -25.18 10.01 13.81
CA ARG A 175 -24.37 10.62 14.88
C ARG A 175 -22.93 10.12 14.90
N ILE A 176 -22.71 8.82 14.72
CA ILE A 176 -21.36 8.24 14.68
C ILE A 176 -20.59 8.74 13.46
N GLU A 177 -21.22 8.84 12.29
CA GLU A 177 -20.59 9.32 11.07
C GLU A 177 -20.26 10.81 11.13
N GLU A 178 -21.13 11.65 11.71
CA GLU A 178 -20.87 13.07 11.99
C GLU A 178 -19.67 13.25 12.92
N ARG A 179 -19.63 12.45 14.01
CA ARG A 179 -18.51 12.44 14.96
C ARG A 179 -17.19 12.08 14.26
N ILE A 180 -17.20 11.05 13.41
CA ILE A 180 -16.01 10.63 12.64
C ILE A 180 -15.57 11.74 11.68
N ALA A 181 -16.52 12.35 10.96
CA ALA A 181 -16.23 13.42 10.00
C ALA A 181 -15.57 14.63 10.69
N ARG A 182 -16.07 15.03 11.85
CA ARG A 182 -15.48 16.10 12.67
C ARG A 182 -14.11 15.71 13.21
N LEU A 183 -13.99 14.52 13.81
CA LEU A 183 -12.73 14.04 14.41
C LEU A 183 -11.59 13.99 13.39
N LEU A 184 -11.87 13.47 12.20
CA LEU A 184 -10.87 13.26 11.15
C LEU A 184 -10.76 14.44 10.18
N ASN A 185 -11.54 15.50 10.39
CA ASN A 185 -11.61 16.66 9.50
C ASN A 185 -11.77 16.24 8.03
N TRP A 186 -12.78 15.42 7.76
CA TRP A 186 -13.05 14.85 6.44
C TRP A 186 -14.56 14.83 6.15
N PRO A 187 -15.00 15.16 4.92
CA PRO A 187 -16.44 15.22 4.62
C PRO A 187 -17.14 13.89 4.84
N ILE A 188 -18.37 13.94 5.37
CA ILE A 188 -19.16 12.74 5.65
C ILE A 188 -19.51 11.97 4.38
N GLU A 189 -19.67 12.69 3.25
CA GLU A 189 -19.99 12.17 1.93
C GLU A 189 -18.85 11.34 1.35
N ASN A 190 -17.62 11.57 1.82
CA ASN A 190 -16.46 10.79 1.44
C ASN A 190 -16.34 9.49 2.25
N GLY A 191 -17.23 9.21 3.20
CA GLY A 191 -17.26 7.94 3.91
C GLY A 191 -18.05 6.86 3.16
N GLU A 192 -17.49 5.66 3.04
CA GLU A 192 -18.30 4.46 2.77
C GLU A 192 -19.25 4.17 3.94
N GLY A 193 -20.26 3.32 3.74
CA GLY A 193 -21.09 2.84 4.85
C GLY A 193 -20.25 2.13 5.92
N LEU A 194 -20.67 2.19 7.19
CA LEU A 194 -20.00 1.46 8.27
C LEU A 194 -20.10 -0.05 8.05
N GLN A 195 -18.94 -0.72 7.97
CA GLN A 195 -18.89 -2.17 7.93
C GLN A 195 -18.75 -2.74 9.33
N VAL A 196 -19.68 -3.57 9.80
CA VAL A 196 -19.53 -4.31 11.06
C VAL A 196 -19.04 -5.72 10.79
N LEU A 197 -18.12 -6.18 11.63
CA LEU A 197 -17.43 -7.47 11.50
C LEU A 197 -17.39 -8.21 12.82
N HIS A 198 -17.58 -9.53 12.77
CA HIS A 198 -17.51 -10.43 13.92
C HIS A 198 -16.47 -11.53 13.67
N TYR A 199 -15.54 -11.65 14.60
CA TYR A 199 -14.48 -12.66 14.62
C TYR A 199 -14.69 -13.57 15.83
N ARG A 200 -14.98 -14.85 15.57
CA ARG A 200 -15.02 -15.91 16.57
C ARG A 200 -13.60 -16.43 16.88
N PRO A 201 -13.39 -17.24 17.94
CA PRO A 201 -12.09 -17.85 18.20
C PRO A 201 -11.50 -18.54 16.95
N GLY A 202 -10.23 -18.28 16.68
CA GLY A 202 -9.49 -18.74 15.51
C GLY A 202 -9.67 -17.88 14.25
N ALA A 203 -10.70 -17.02 14.19
CA ALA A 203 -10.88 -16.11 13.05
C ALA A 203 -9.83 -15.00 13.06
N GLU A 204 -9.38 -14.63 11.85
CA GLU A 204 -8.33 -13.65 11.62
C GLU A 204 -8.56 -12.90 10.30
N TYR A 205 -7.74 -11.89 10.05
CA TYR A 205 -7.60 -11.30 8.73
C TYR A 205 -6.11 -11.14 8.41
N LYS A 206 -5.65 -11.83 7.36
CA LYS A 206 -4.26 -11.72 6.91
C LYS A 206 -3.88 -10.27 6.57
N PRO A 207 -2.59 -9.91 6.71
CA PRO A 207 -2.12 -8.58 6.36
C PRO A 207 -2.49 -8.19 4.92
N HIS A 208 -3.06 -6.99 4.76
CA HIS A 208 -3.52 -6.45 3.49
C HIS A 208 -3.44 -4.91 3.50
N TYR A 209 -3.70 -4.32 2.33
CA TYR A 209 -3.89 -2.89 2.17
C TYR A 209 -5.36 -2.58 1.95
N ASP A 210 -5.82 -1.45 2.49
CA ASP A 210 -7.18 -0.98 2.27
C ASP A 210 -7.32 -0.14 1.00
N TYR A 211 -6.24 0.43 0.47
CA TYR A 211 -6.27 1.07 -0.84
C TYR A 211 -6.45 0.02 -1.94
N PHE A 212 -7.02 0.44 -3.07
CA PHE A 212 -7.08 -0.38 -4.28
C PHE A 212 -5.75 -0.26 -5.03
N ASP A 213 -5.07 -1.38 -5.28
CA ASP A 213 -3.80 -1.37 -6.01
C ASP A 213 -4.00 -0.87 -7.46
N PRO A 214 -3.35 0.22 -7.90
CA PRO A 214 -3.47 0.72 -9.27
C PRO A 214 -3.04 -0.24 -10.37
N ALA A 215 -2.28 -1.30 -10.05
CA ALA A 215 -1.88 -2.33 -10.99
C ALA A 215 -2.98 -3.37 -11.25
N GLU A 216 -3.98 -3.47 -10.37
CA GLU A 216 -5.05 -4.47 -10.48
C GLU A 216 -6.08 -4.09 -11.57
N PRO A 217 -6.49 -5.03 -12.45
CA PRO A 217 -7.40 -4.75 -13.56
C PRO A 217 -8.77 -4.19 -13.16
N GLY A 218 -9.27 -4.54 -11.98
CA GLY A 218 -10.56 -4.07 -11.48
C GLY A 218 -10.51 -2.67 -10.85
N THR A 219 -9.33 -2.18 -10.48
CA THR A 219 -9.17 -0.89 -9.78
C THR A 219 -9.78 0.29 -10.54
N PRO A 220 -9.61 0.45 -11.86
CA PRO A 220 -10.24 1.53 -12.62
C PRO A 220 -11.77 1.58 -12.50
N THR A 221 -12.43 0.43 -12.30
CA THR A 221 -13.89 0.36 -12.09
C THR A 221 -14.24 0.74 -10.65
N ILE A 222 -13.53 0.19 -9.67
CA ILE A 222 -13.78 0.42 -8.24
C ILE A 222 -13.61 1.90 -7.86
N VAL A 223 -12.58 2.56 -8.39
CA VAL A 223 -12.29 3.97 -8.06
C VAL A 223 -13.19 4.98 -8.78
N ARG A 224 -14.09 4.54 -9.68
CA ARG A 224 -15.11 5.45 -10.26
C ARG A 224 -15.98 6.03 -9.16
N ARG A 225 -16.33 5.19 -8.17
CA ARG A 225 -17.14 5.52 -7.00
C ARG A 225 -16.26 6.03 -5.86
N GLY A 226 -16.28 7.33 -5.58
CA GLY A 226 -15.49 7.94 -4.49
C GLY A 226 -13.97 8.04 -4.72
N GLY A 227 -13.42 7.53 -5.82
CA GLY A 227 -11.97 7.52 -5.98
C GLY A 227 -11.28 6.48 -5.10
N GLN A 228 -10.00 6.72 -4.84
CA GLN A 228 -9.17 5.87 -3.99
C GLN A 228 -9.61 5.97 -2.52
N ARG A 229 -9.43 4.90 -1.74
CA ARG A 229 -9.47 5.02 -0.28
C ARG A 229 -8.22 5.76 0.18
N VAL A 230 -8.34 6.64 1.16
CA VAL A 230 -7.25 7.50 1.64
C VAL A 230 -7.04 7.39 3.16
N GLY A 231 -7.92 6.67 3.84
CA GLY A 231 -7.77 6.32 5.23
C GLY A 231 -8.82 5.35 5.72
N THR A 232 -8.51 4.73 6.85
CA THR A 232 -9.33 3.73 7.51
C THR A 232 -9.41 4.06 8.99
N LEU A 233 -10.62 3.94 9.54
CA LEU A 233 -10.86 3.94 10.98
C LEU A 233 -11.44 2.59 11.37
N VAL A 234 -10.71 1.83 12.19
CA VAL A 234 -11.17 0.58 12.80
C VAL A 234 -11.58 0.87 14.24
N ILE A 235 -12.85 0.66 14.55
CA ILE A 235 -13.47 0.92 15.85
C ILE A 235 -13.73 -0.41 16.55
N TYR A 236 -13.25 -0.58 17.77
CA TYR A 236 -13.49 -1.78 18.57
C TYR A 236 -14.82 -1.67 19.30
N LEU A 237 -15.77 -2.56 19.00
CA LEU A 237 -17.10 -2.57 19.60
C LEU A 237 -17.15 -3.41 20.89
N ASN A 238 -16.19 -4.31 21.09
CA ASN A 238 -15.99 -5.02 22.34
C ASN A 238 -14.49 -5.23 22.62
N THR A 239 -14.20 -5.83 23.78
CA THR A 239 -12.85 -6.28 24.14
C THR A 239 -12.87 -7.82 24.21
N PRO A 240 -12.19 -8.55 23.30
CA PRO A 240 -12.04 -9.99 23.42
C PRO A 240 -11.25 -10.34 24.68
N GLU A 241 -11.44 -11.55 25.20
CA GLU A 241 -10.70 -12.03 26.37
C GLU A 241 -9.20 -12.19 26.07
N LYS A 242 -8.85 -12.64 24.85
CA LYS A 242 -7.45 -12.78 24.40
C LYS A 242 -7.31 -12.74 22.88
N GLY A 243 -6.26 -12.08 22.40
CA GLY A 243 -5.93 -11.97 20.97
C GLY A 243 -6.75 -10.89 20.25
N GLY A 244 -6.85 -10.97 18.93
CA GLY A 244 -7.65 -10.04 18.14
C GLY A 244 -7.03 -8.65 17.94
N GLY A 245 -5.72 -8.46 18.16
CA GLY A 245 -5.00 -7.22 17.86
C GLY A 245 -5.15 -6.77 16.41
N THR A 246 -5.10 -5.46 16.16
CA THR A 246 -4.83 -4.93 14.82
C THR A 246 -3.32 -4.77 14.67
N VAL A 247 -2.71 -5.54 13.78
CA VAL A 247 -1.24 -5.59 13.60
C VAL A 247 -0.82 -4.77 12.39
N PHE A 248 0.31 -4.06 12.50
CA PHE A 248 0.99 -3.34 11.43
C PHE A 248 2.43 -3.86 11.33
N PRO A 249 2.68 -4.93 10.55
CA PRO A 249 3.97 -5.62 10.55
C PRO A 249 5.16 -4.72 10.20
N ASP A 250 5.00 -3.84 9.19
CA ASP A 250 6.06 -2.92 8.73
C ASP A 250 6.42 -1.85 9.76
N ALA A 251 5.54 -1.62 10.73
CA ALA A 251 5.72 -0.68 11.84
C ALA A 251 6.06 -1.37 13.16
N GLN A 252 6.07 -2.71 13.19
CA GLN A 252 6.23 -3.53 14.40
C GLN A 252 5.25 -3.11 15.52
N LEU A 253 4.02 -2.75 15.13
CA LEU A 253 2.99 -2.26 16.04
C LEU A 253 1.83 -3.26 16.11
N GLU A 254 1.31 -3.46 17.31
CA GLU A 254 0.02 -4.09 17.55
C GLU A 254 -0.84 -3.16 18.40
N VAL A 255 -2.08 -2.92 17.96
CA VAL A 255 -3.09 -2.18 18.74
C VAL A 255 -4.07 -3.20 19.32
N ALA A 256 -4.07 -3.30 20.64
CA ALA A 256 -4.98 -4.19 21.36
C ALA A 256 -6.42 -3.66 21.26
N PRO A 257 -7.41 -4.53 20.96
CA PRO A 257 -8.81 -4.14 20.93
C PRO A 257 -9.27 -3.74 22.34
N GLN A 258 -9.85 -2.55 22.44
CA GLN A 258 -10.45 -2.03 23.66
C GLN A 258 -11.78 -1.39 23.29
N ARG A 259 -12.89 -1.88 23.84
CA ARG A 259 -14.23 -1.39 23.56
C ARG A 259 -14.29 0.15 23.58
N GLY A 260 -14.86 0.72 22.52
CA GLY A 260 -15.02 2.17 22.35
C GLY A 260 -13.78 2.89 21.82
N ASN A 261 -12.61 2.24 21.78
CA ASN A 261 -11.40 2.79 21.18
C ASN A 261 -11.37 2.52 19.66
N ALA A 262 -10.49 3.24 18.97
CA ALA A 262 -10.30 3.06 17.54
C ALA A 262 -8.84 3.27 17.14
N VAL A 263 -8.44 2.66 16.02
CA VAL A 263 -7.20 2.96 15.33
C VAL A 263 -7.53 3.59 13.97
N PHE A 264 -6.99 4.78 13.75
CA PHE A 264 -7.05 5.49 12.49
C PHE A 264 -5.70 5.42 11.80
N PHE A 265 -5.68 5.16 10.51
CA PHE A 265 -4.48 5.29 9.69
C PHE A 265 -4.84 5.79 8.29
N SER A 266 -3.89 6.48 7.65
CA SER A 266 -4.10 7.08 6.34
C SER A 266 -2.91 6.89 5.43
N TYR A 267 -3.19 6.89 4.14
CA TYR A 267 -2.23 6.56 3.09
C TYR A 267 -2.45 7.49 1.90
N ALA A 268 -1.53 8.45 1.74
CA ALA A 268 -1.62 9.48 0.71
C ALA A 268 -1.37 8.93 -0.71
N LEU A 269 -0.71 7.77 -0.79
CA LEU A 269 -0.43 7.05 -2.02
C LEU A 269 -0.87 5.59 -1.85
N PRO A 270 -1.42 4.95 -2.90
CA PRO A 270 -1.79 3.55 -2.86
C PRO A 270 -0.55 2.67 -3.11
N GLU A 271 0.43 2.75 -2.21
CA GLU A 271 1.71 2.05 -2.34
C GLU A 271 2.27 1.56 -0.98
N PRO A 272 3.13 0.51 -0.99
CA PRO A 272 3.71 -0.05 0.22
C PRO A 272 4.56 0.92 1.05
N SER A 273 5.09 1.98 0.42
CA SER A 273 5.93 2.98 1.10
C SER A 273 5.20 3.63 2.29
N THR A 274 3.86 3.62 2.30
CA THR A 274 3.03 4.15 3.37
C THR A 274 3.12 3.36 4.67
N ARG A 275 3.61 2.11 4.63
CA ARG A 275 3.71 1.16 5.76
C ARG A 275 2.38 0.90 6.48
N THR A 276 1.27 1.00 5.75
CA THR A 276 -0.08 0.74 6.28
C THR A 276 -0.54 -0.69 6.01
N LEU A 277 0.37 -1.62 5.70
CA LEU A 277 0.06 -3.04 5.65
C LEU A 277 -0.42 -3.44 7.04
N HIS A 278 -1.62 -3.99 7.14
CA HIS A 278 -2.22 -4.30 8.43
C HIS A 278 -3.13 -5.52 8.37
N GLY A 279 -3.34 -6.16 9.51
CA GLY A 279 -4.18 -7.34 9.63
C GLY A 279 -4.87 -7.44 10.99
N GLY A 280 -5.77 -8.40 11.11
CA GLY A 280 -6.37 -8.78 12.38
C GLY A 280 -5.72 -10.06 12.89
N ALA A 281 -4.96 -9.97 13.99
CA ALA A 281 -4.42 -11.14 14.66
C ALA A 281 -5.56 -12.09 15.09
N PRO A 282 -5.31 -13.41 15.17
CA PRO A 282 -6.33 -14.37 15.57
C PRO A 282 -6.96 -14.04 16.93
N VAL A 283 -8.28 -14.18 17.03
CA VAL A 283 -8.96 -14.20 18.34
C VAL A 283 -8.63 -15.53 19.02
N ILE A 284 -8.09 -15.48 20.24
CA ILE A 284 -7.69 -16.68 20.99
C ILE A 284 -8.80 -17.10 21.95
N ALA A 285 -9.44 -16.14 22.63
CA ALA A 285 -10.56 -16.37 23.55
C ALA A 285 -11.56 -15.20 23.54
N GLY A 286 -12.83 -15.49 23.81
CA GLY A 286 -13.95 -14.56 23.62
C GLY A 286 -14.30 -14.37 22.14
N ASP A 287 -14.82 -13.19 21.79
CA ASP A 287 -15.07 -12.78 20.41
C ASP A 287 -14.66 -11.33 20.18
N LYS A 288 -14.47 -10.94 18.92
CA LYS A 288 -14.12 -9.57 18.54
C LYS A 288 -15.15 -9.00 17.56
N TRP A 289 -15.71 -7.86 17.92
CA TRP A 289 -16.57 -7.04 17.09
C TRP A 289 -15.86 -5.73 16.73
N ILE A 290 -15.85 -5.37 15.46
CA ILE A 290 -15.35 -4.08 15.00
C ILE A 290 -16.33 -3.42 14.02
N ALA A 291 -16.30 -2.10 13.98
CA ALA A 291 -16.85 -1.32 12.89
C ALA A 291 -15.70 -0.65 12.11
N THR A 292 -15.71 -0.77 10.79
CA THR A 292 -14.71 -0.16 9.90
C THR A 292 -15.37 0.94 9.09
N LYS A 293 -14.74 2.11 9.06
CA LYS A 293 -15.09 3.23 8.17
C LYS A 293 -13.94 3.46 7.20
N TRP A 294 -14.18 3.20 5.93
CA TRP A 294 -13.26 3.57 4.85
C TRP A 294 -13.58 4.97 4.32
N LEU A 295 -12.53 5.76 4.10
CA LEU A 295 -12.62 7.16 3.69
C LEU A 295 -12.09 7.29 2.28
N ARG A 296 -12.89 7.89 1.41
CA ARG A 296 -12.67 8.04 -0.02
C ARG A 296 -12.09 9.42 -0.36
N GLN A 297 -11.35 9.50 -1.45
CA GLN A 297 -10.76 10.73 -1.96
C GLN A 297 -11.83 11.75 -2.41
N ARG A 298 -12.97 11.27 -2.89
CA ARG A 298 -14.12 12.04 -3.38
C ARG A 298 -15.40 11.51 -2.74
N GLU A 299 -16.49 12.23 -2.94
CA GLU A 299 -17.83 11.81 -2.55
C GLU A 299 -18.14 10.38 -3.06
N PHE A 300 -18.60 9.53 -2.14
CA PHE A 300 -18.98 8.15 -2.38
C PHE A 300 -20.49 8.07 -2.64
N THR A 301 -20.86 7.98 -3.92
CA THR A 301 -22.24 7.84 -4.42
C THR A 301 -22.41 6.55 -5.19
#